data_AF-A0AA35RRT0-F1
#
_entry.id   AF-A0AA35RRT0-F1
#
_cell.length_a   1.000
_cell.length_b   1.000
_cell.length_c   1.000
_cell.angle_alpha   90.00
_cell.angle_beta   90.00
_cell.angle_gamma   90.00
#
_symmetry.space_group_name_H-M   'P 1'
#
loop_
_entity.id
_entity.type
_entity.pdbx_description
1 polymer ?
#
loop_
_entity_poly.entity_id
_entity_poly.type
_entity_poly.pdbx_seq_one_letter_code
_entity_poly.pdbx_strand_id
1 'polypeptide(L)'
;MGFRESVVSEVFGGEVRCVLQRQGAKESATVEPFFSLQLDIQSGEVWSLQDALVCLATREAVQMNSGTQNEVDAHRRQSLARLPMVLVLHLKRFLFDKTGGSQKLMKQVSYKIDLEVVRDLLAPSIRGKVTNDQRTYKLWAVVYHHGKSAVGGHYTCDVRHTGSGVWLRMDDSIVKSVPEEAVLKQPQTSNKVAYLLFYRRADCARTS
;
A
#
# COMPACT_ATOMS: atom_id res chain seq x y z
N MET A 1 0.01 0.48 -21.51
CA MET A 1 1.37 -0.04 -21.70
C MET A 1 1.69 -0.91 -20.50
N GLY A 2 2.04 -2.18 -20.71
CA GLY A 2 2.42 -3.10 -19.64
C GLY A 2 3.87 -2.88 -19.19
N PHE A 3 4.33 -3.65 -18.21
CA PHE A 3 5.73 -3.64 -17.79
C PHE A 3 6.66 -4.03 -18.94
N ARG A 4 7.88 -3.47 -18.94
CA ARG A 4 9.01 -4.08 -19.63
C ARG A 4 9.48 -5.28 -18.81
N GLU A 5 9.57 -6.45 -19.43
CA GLU A 5 9.92 -7.70 -18.75
C GLU A 5 11.31 -7.60 -18.10
N SER A 6 11.35 -7.91 -16.81
CA SER A 6 12.53 -7.93 -15.96
C SER A 6 12.22 -8.68 -14.65
N VAL A 7 13.25 -9.15 -13.95
CA VAL A 7 13.11 -9.74 -12.60
C VAL A 7 12.38 -8.79 -11.65
N VAL A 8 12.63 -7.47 -11.77
CA VAL A 8 11.96 -6.45 -10.94
C VAL A 8 10.46 -6.44 -11.21
N SER A 9 10.03 -6.45 -12.47
CA SER A 9 8.60 -6.52 -12.84
C SER A 9 7.94 -7.86 -12.51
N GLU A 10 8.71 -8.94 -12.43
CA GLU A 10 8.22 -10.25 -12.03
C GLU A 10 7.93 -10.29 -10.53
N VAL A 11 8.89 -9.80 -9.73
CA VAL A 11 8.82 -9.84 -8.26
C VAL A 11 7.88 -8.77 -7.70
N PHE A 12 8.03 -7.52 -8.14
CA PHE A 12 7.35 -6.36 -7.56
C PHE A 12 6.20 -5.82 -8.44
N GLY A 13 6.09 -6.27 -9.69
CA GLY A 13 5.11 -5.75 -10.63
C GLY A 13 3.69 -6.27 -10.38
N GLY A 14 2.80 -5.37 -9.98
CA GLY A 14 1.36 -5.58 -9.92
C GLY A 14 0.62 -4.70 -10.93
N GLU A 15 -0.68 -4.92 -11.07
CA GLU A 15 -1.53 -4.09 -11.95
C GLU A 15 -2.79 -3.67 -11.20
N VAL A 16 -3.20 -2.41 -11.37
CA VAL A 16 -4.47 -1.88 -10.89
C VAL A 16 -5.37 -1.63 -12.10
N ARG A 17 -6.60 -2.13 -12.03
CA ARG A 17 -7.69 -1.75 -12.92
C ARG A 17 -8.43 -0.57 -12.30
N CYS A 18 -8.42 0.55 -12.99
CA CYS A 18 -9.18 1.76 -12.67
C CYS A 18 -10.41 1.82 -13.56
N VAL A 19 -11.59 1.92 -12.95
CA VAL A 19 -12.87 2.11 -13.65
C VAL A 19 -13.34 3.53 -13.39
N LEU A 20 -13.62 4.27 -14.46
CA LEU A 20 -14.19 5.61 -14.42
C LEU A 20 -15.59 5.59 -15.05
N GLN A 21 -16.58 5.96 -14.25
CA GLN A 21 -17.98 6.08 -14.66
C GLN A 21 -18.41 7.54 -14.57
N ARG A 22 -18.66 8.16 -15.73
CA ARG A 22 -19.23 9.51 -15.85
C ARG A 22 -20.74 9.40 -16.06
N GLN A 23 -21.51 10.30 -15.46
CA GLN A 23 -22.97 10.34 -15.67
C GLN A 23 -23.30 10.48 -17.17
N GLY A 24 -24.09 9.55 -17.71
CA GLY A 24 -24.50 9.54 -19.12
C GLY A 24 -23.46 9.05 -20.13
N ALA A 25 -22.27 8.62 -19.70
CA ALA A 25 -21.23 8.08 -20.59
C ALA A 25 -21.00 6.58 -20.35
N LYS A 26 -20.44 5.92 -21.37
CA LYS A 26 -19.98 4.53 -21.26
C LYS A 26 -18.87 4.42 -20.23
N GLU A 27 -18.91 3.37 -19.43
CA GLU A 27 -17.83 3.02 -18.49
C GLU A 27 -16.50 2.88 -19.24
N SER A 28 -15.47 3.55 -18.74
CA SER A 28 -14.11 3.40 -19.21
C SER A 28 -13.28 2.70 -18.15
N ALA A 29 -12.41 1.78 -18.58
CA ALA A 29 -11.53 1.08 -17.67
C ALA A 29 -10.10 1.07 -18.22
N THR A 30 -9.15 1.48 -17.38
CA THR A 30 -7.72 1.40 -17.66
C THR A 30 -7.07 0.39 -16.74
N VAL A 31 -5.99 -0.24 -17.21
CA VAL A 31 -5.14 -1.10 -16.40
C VAL A 31 -3.75 -0.50 -16.40
N GLU A 32 -3.22 -0.25 -15.20
CA GLU A 32 -1.97 0.46 -15.00
C GLU A 32 -1.02 -0.37 -14.13
N PRO A 33 0.26 -0.46 -14.52
CA PRO A 33 1.27 -1.16 -13.74
C PRO A 33 1.62 -0.37 -12.47
N PHE A 34 1.98 -1.08 -11.39
CA PHE A 34 2.56 -0.48 -10.18
C PHE A 34 3.67 -1.36 -9.61
N PHE A 35 4.67 -0.71 -8.99
CA PHE A 35 5.68 -1.36 -8.14
C PHE A 35 5.39 -1.19 -6.64
N SER A 36 4.69 -0.12 -6.29
CA SER A 36 4.21 0.14 -4.93
C SER A 36 2.77 0.64 -4.99
N LEU A 37 1.90 0.05 -4.19
CA LEU A 37 0.52 0.49 -4.06
C LEU A 37 0.47 1.64 -3.06
N GLN A 38 0.04 2.81 -3.52
CA GLN A 38 -0.04 3.99 -2.67
C GLN A 38 -1.39 4.04 -1.97
N LEU A 39 -1.39 3.94 -0.64
CA LEU A 39 -2.59 3.91 0.18
C LEU A 39 -2.83 5.27 0.80
N ASP A 40 -4.02 5.82 0.55
CA ASP A 40 -4.48 7.00 1.27
C ASP A 40 -4.90 6.60 2.70
N ILE A 41 -4.36 7.32 3.68
CA ILE A 41 -4.63 7.09 5.11
C ILE A 41 -5.17 8.33 5.81
N GLN A 42 -5.51 9.37 5.04
CA GLN A 42 -5.95 10.68 5.56
C GLN A 42 -7.36 10.60 6.15
N SER A 43 -8.24 9.81 5.54
CA SER A 43 -9.62 9.65 6.00
C SER A 43 -9.67 9.24 7.48
N GLY A 44 -10.56 9.87 8.25
CA GLY A 44 -10.80 9.53 9.65
C GLY A 44 -11.30 8.10 9.88
N GLU A 45 -11.72 7.41 8.83
CA GLU A 45 -12.20 6.02 8.89
C GLU A 45 -11.07 4.98 8.79
N VAL A 46 -9.87 5.38 8.34
CA VAL A 46 -8.76 4.45 8.08
C VAL A 46 -7.88 4.27 9.31
N TRP A 47 -8.01 3.19 10.07
CA TRP A 47 -7.16 2.93 11.26
C TRP A 47 -6.26 1.71 11.11
N SER A 48 -6.47 0.94 10.05
CA SER A 48 -5.69 -0.23 9.69
C SER A 48 -5.31 -0.24 8.22
N LEU A 49 -4.33 -1.08 7.90
CA LEU A 49 -3.94 -1.37 6.53
C LEU A 49 -5.09 -1.96 5.71
N GLN A 50 -5.95 -2.74 6.35
CA GLN A 50 -7.16 -3.31 5.74
C GLN A 50 -8.16 -2.21 5.37
N ASP A 51 -8.40 -1.24 6.26
CA ASP A 51 -9.28 -0.11 5.95
C ASP A 51 -8.75 0.69 4.77
N ALA A 52 -7.44 0.95 4.73
CA ALA A 52 -6.80 1.67 3.64
C ALA A 52 -6.93 0.93 2.28
N LEU A 53 -6.82 -0.40 2.29
CA LEU A 53 -7.03 -1.24 1.10
C LEU A 53 -8.50 -1.26 0.66
N VAL A 54 -9.44 -1.26 1.60
CA VAL A 54 -10.88 -1.17 1.29
C VAL A 54 -11.20 0.21 0.70
N CYS A 55 -10.71 1.29 1.31
CA CYS A 55 -10.88 2.66 0.81
C CYS A 55 -10.37 2.81 -0.63
N LEU A 56 -9.23 2.19 -0.98
CA LEU A 56 -8.72 2.16 -2.36
C LEU A 56 -9.75 1.58 -3.35
N ALA A 57 -10.52 0.57 -2.94
CA ALA A 57 -11.53 -0.08 -3.76
C ALA A 57 -12.93 0.56 -3.67
N THR A 58 -13.10 1.54 -2.78
CA THR A 58 -14.35 2.29 -2.63
C THR A 58 -14.53 3.26 -3.80
N ARG A 59 -15.79 3.56 -4.11
CA ARG A 59 -16.17 4.47 -5.19
C ARG A 59 -15.92 5.92 -4.73
N GLU A 60 -14.89 6.56 -5.27
CA GLU A 60 -14.56 7.95 -4.98
C GLU A 60 -15.19 8.87 -6.04
N ALA A 61 -15.80 9.97 -5.61
CA ALA A 61 -16.18 11.06 -6.53
C ALA A 61 -14.91 11.77 -7.01
N VAL A 62 -14.79 11.97 -8.32
CA VAL A 62 -13.66 12.65 -8.94
C VAL A 62 -14.19 13.88 -9.67
N GLN A 63 -13.70 15.04 -9.27
CA GLN A 63 -13.91 16.27 -10.04
C GLN A 63 -12.96 16.27 -11.23
N MET A 64 -13.53 16.19 -12.42
CA MET A 64 -12.77 16.18 -13.65
C MET A 64 -12.92 17.54 -14.34
N ASN A 65 -11.81 18.29 -14.42
CA ASN A 65 -11.75 19.52 -15.22
C ASN A 65 -11.71 19.14 -16.70
N SER A 66 -12.86 18.78 -17.28
CA SER A 66 -13.00 18.90 -18.73
C SER A 66 -12.98 20.38 -19.06
N GLY A 67 -12.21 20.83 -20.06
CA GLY A 67 -12.13 22.24 -20.50
C GLY A 67 -13.45 22.87 -20.99
N THR A 68 -14.58 22.19 -20.77
CA THR A 68 -15.96 22.69 -20.90
C THR A 68 -16.48 23.01 -19.50
N GLN A 69 -17.02 24.20 -19.28
CA GLN A 69 -17.45 24.81 -18.00
C GLN A 69 -18.45 24.02 -17.12
N ASN A 70 -18.67 22.73 -17.36
CA ASN A 70 -19.52 21.89 -16.54
C ASN A 70 -18.68 20.90 -15.75
N GLU A 71 -18.68 21.07 -14.43
CA GLU A 71 -18.23 20.11 -13.45
C GLU A 71 -19.05 18.82 -13.63
N VAL A 72 -18.39 17.68 -13.84
CA VAL A 72 -19.09 16.42 -14.07
C VAL A 72 -18.81 15.47 -12.93
N ASP A 73 -19.89 15.00 -12.29
CA ASP A 73 -19.85 13.90 -11.35
C ASP A 73 -19.35 12.63 -12.06
N ALA A 74 -18.09 12.32 -11.84
CA ALA A 74 -17.47 11.07 -12.25
C ALA A 74 -17.11 10.27 -11.01
N HIS A 75 -17.22 8.95 -11.11
CA HIS A 75 -16.85 8.06 -10.03
C HIS A 75 -15.71 7.16 -10.47
N ARG A 76 -14.69 7.08 -9.62
CA ARG A 76 -13.54 6.21 -9.83
C ARG A 76 -13.59 5.04 -8.85
N ARG A 77 -13.31 3.85 -9.35
CA ARG A 77 -13.11 2.64 -8.53
C ARG A 77 -11.84 1.94 -8.95
N GLN A 78 -11.02 1.53 -7.99
CA GLN A 78 -9.82 0.75 -8.27
C GLN A 78 -9.97 -0.70 -7.80
N SER A 79 -9.31 -1.61 -8.49
CA SER A 79 -9.23 -3.03 -8.12
C SER A 79 -7.91 -3.61 -8.60
N LEU A 80 -7.38 -4.60 -7.90
CA LEU A 80 -6.12 -5.25 -8.25
C LEU A 80 -6.38 -6.22 -9.40
N ALA A 81 -5.71 -6.00 -10.54
CA ALA A 81 -5.78 -6.85 -11.72
C ALA A 81 -4.63 -7.87 -11.79
N ARG A 82 -3.51 -7.61 -11.11
CA ARG A 82 -2.41 -8.55 -10.92
C ARG A 82 -1.76 -8.33 -9.56
N LEU A 83 -1.54 -9.44 -8.85
CA LEU A 83 -0.93 -9.45 -7.53
C LEU A 83 0.58 -9.75 -7.63
N PRO A 84 1.48 -8.86 -7.13
CA PRO A 84 2.92 -9.09 -7.18
C PRO A 84 3.37 -10.18 -6.18
N MET A 85 4.54 -10.77 -6.39
CA MET A 85 5.14 -11.70 -5.43
C MET A 85 5.54 -10.99 -4.14
N VAL A 86 6.04 -9.76 -4.26
CA VAL A 86 6.29 -8.84 -3.15
C VAL A 86 5.42 -7.61 -3.33
N LEU A 87 4.42 -7.48 -2.47
CA LEU A 87 3.53 -6.34 -2.41
C LEU A 87 4.17 -5.25 -1.54
N VAL A 88 4.52 -4.13 -2.17
CA VAL A 88 5.00 -2.93 -1.48
C VAL A 88 3.83 -1.98 -1.26
N LEU A 89 3.52 -1.68 0.00
CA LEU A 89 2.45 -0.78 0.39
C LEU A 89 3.06 0.52 0.91
N HIS A 90 2.75 1.63 0.26
CA HIS A 90 3.24 2.95 0.61
C HIS A 90 2.11 3.74 1.27
N LEU A 91 2.27 4.07 2.55
CA LEU A 91 1.31 4.88 3.28
C LEU A 91 1.54 6.37 2.97
N LYS A 92 0.58 7.02 2.30
CA LYS A 92 0.64 8.44 1.93
C LYS A 92 0.54 9.32 3.18
N ARG A 93 1.70 9.64 3.75
CA ARG A 93 1.81 10.46 4.97
C ARG A 93 2.04 11.93 4.70
N PHE A 94 2.45 12.32 3.51
CA PHE A 94 2.79 13.71 3.22
C PHE A 94 1.63 14.40 2.53
N LEU A 95 1.12 15.41 3.21
CA LEU A 95 0.04 16.28 2.77
C LEU A 95 0.66 17.56 2.27
N PHE A 96 0.07 18.16 1.24
CA PHE A 96 0.40 19.52 0.83
C PHE A 96 -0.78 20.41 1.17
N ASP A 97 -0.61 21.31 2.13
CA ASP A 97 -1.57 22.37 2.38
C ASP A 97 -1.16 23.64 1.61
N LYS A 98 -2.08 24.20 0.84
CA LYS A 98 -1.85 25.40 0.02
C LYS A 98 -1.48 26.62 0.86
N THR A 99 -1.84 26.63 2.15
CA THR A 99 -1.57 27.73 3.09
C THR A 99 -0.40 27.47 4.05
N GLY A 100 -0.04 26.20 4.30
CA GLY A 100 0.88 25.81 5.38
C GLY A 100 2.07 24.93 4.96
N GLY A 101 2.25 24.67 3.65
CA GLY A 101 3.33 23.84 3.15
C GLY A 101 3.10 22.34 3.35
N SER A 102 4.16 21.53 3.26
CA SER A 102 4.04 20.08 3.39
C SER A 102 4.01 19.64 4.86
N GLN A 103 3.01 18.83 5.22
CA GLN A 103 2.82 18.31 6.58
C GLN A 103 2.89 16.77 6.59
N LYS A 104 3.52 16.20 7.62
CA LYS A 104 3.59 14.74 7.82
C LYS A 104 2.49 14.26 8.75
N LEU A 105 1.68 13.32 8.27
CA LEU A 105 0.65 12.64 9.04
C LEU A 105 1.27 11.59 9.98
N MET A 106 1.25 11.92 11.27
CA MET A 106 1.74 11.05 12.35
C MET A 106 0.68 10.03 12.86
N LYS A 107 -0.46 9.94 12.17
CA LYS A 107 -1.52 8.98 12.46
C LYS A 107 -1.01 7.55 12.47
N GLN A 108 -1.32 6.81 13.52
CA GLN A 108 -0.99 5.39 13.59
C GLN A 108 -1.95 4.58 12.72
N VAL A 109 -1.38 3.73 11.88
CA VAL A 109 -2.12 2.80 11.01
C VAL A 109 -1.66 1.40 11.39
N SER A 110 -2.57 0.61 11.93
CA SER A 110 -2.28 -0.75 12.37
C SER A 110 -2.08 -1.69 11.18
N TYR A 111 -1.17 -2.65 11.32
CA TYR A 111 -0.91 -3.70 10.34
C TYR A 111 -0.60 -5.01 11.05
N LYS A 112 -0.78 -6.12 10.34
CA LYS A 112 -0.64 -7.49 10.85
C LYS A 112 0.47 -8.22 10.11
N ILE A 113 1.00 -9.29 10.72
CA ILE A 113 1.94 -10.20 10.04
C ILE A 113 1.29 -10.81 8.81
N ASP A 114 0.08 -11.35 8.97
CA ASP A 114 -0.65 -11.92 7.85
C ASP A 114 -1.59 -10.86 7.25
N LEU A 115 -1.53 -10.73 5.94
CA LEU A 115 -2.40 -9.88 5.14
C LEU A 115 -3.10 -10.74 4.10
N GLU A 116 -4.43 -10.76 4.12
CA GLU A 116 -5.21 -11.33 3.02
C GLU A 116 -5.77 -10.19 2.14
N VAL A 117 -5.50 -10.26 0.84
CA VAL A 117 -6.20 -9.46 -0.16
C VAL A 117 -7.57 -10.11 -0.41
N VAL A 118 -8.60 -9.54 0.18
CA VAL A 118 -9.97 -10.05 0.05
C VAL A 118 -10.45 -9.98 -1.40
N ARG A 119 -11.34 -10.90 -1.79
CA ARG A 119 -11.77 -11.08 -3.19
C ARG A 119 -12.41 -9.83 -3.81
N ASP A 120 -13.02 -8.98 -2.99
CA ASP A 120 -13.67 -7.75 -3.45
C ASP A 120 -12.70 -6.68 -3.93
N LEU A 121 -11.44 -6.75 -3.47
CA LEU A 121 -10.36 -5.89 -3.94
C LEU A 121 -9.83 -6.35 -5.31
N LEU A 122 -10.16 -7.56 -5.76
CA LEU A 122 -9.70 -8.10 -7.03
C LEU A 122 -10.61 -7.70 -8.19
N ALA A 123 -9.99 -7.38 -9.31
CA ALA A 123 -10.67 -7.16 -10.57
C ALA A 123 -11.44 -8.42 -10.99
N PRO A 124 -12.61 -8.27 -11.64
CA PRO A 124 -13.42 -9.41 -12.10
C PRO A 124 -12.64 -10.42 -12.95
N SER A 125 -11.66 -9.95 -13.73
CA SER A 125 -10.83 -10.75 -14.63
C SER A 125 -9.95 -11.80 -13.93
N ILE A 126 -9.60 -11.58 -12.65
CA ILE A 126 -8.73 -12.47 -11.88
C ILE A 126 -9.39 -13.05 -10.62
N ARG A 127 -10.54 -12.50 -10.19
CA ARG A 127 -11.21 -12.88 -8.94
C ARG A 127 -11.43 -14.39 -8.77
N GLY A 128 -11.76 -15.11 -9.86
CA GLY A 128 -11.97 -16.56 -9.86
C GLY A 128 -10.72 -17.40 -10.15
N LYS A 129 -9.59 -16.77 -10.54
CA LYS A 129 -8.38 -17.46 -11.00
C LYS A 129 -7.28 -17.51 -9.94
N VAL A 130 -7.26 -16.52 -9.04
CA VAL A 130 -6.24 -16.43 -8.00
C VAL A 130 -6.58 -17.35 -6.84
N THR A 131 -5.61 -18.16 -6.43
CA THR A 131 -5.70 -19.08 -5.29
C THR A 131 -5.67 -18.33 -3.95
N ASN A 132 -5.95 -19.02 -2.84
CA ASN A 132 -5.83 -18.40 -1.52
C ASN A 132 -4.37 -18.01 -1.21
N ASP A 133 -3.41 -18.87 -1.49
CA ASP A 133 -1.99 -18.59 -1.23
C ASP A 133 -1.45 -17.39 -2.02
N GLN A 134 -1.99 -17.14 -3.21
CA GLN A 134 -1.64 -15.96 -4.00
C GLN A 134 -2.30 -14.66 -3.50
N ARG A 135 -3.30 -14.75 -2.62
CA ARG A 135 -3.94 -13.59 -1.97
C ARG A 135 -3.46 -13.38 -0.55
N THR A 136 -2.81 -14.37 0.05
CA THR A 136 -2.25 -14.30 1.39
C THR A 136 -0.79 -13.89 1.33
N TYR A 137 -0.43 -12.91 2.15
CA TYR A 137 0.90 -12.36 2.26
C TYR A 137 1.37 -12.35 3.71
N LYS A 138 2.69 -12.47 3.90
CA LYS A 138 3.36 -12.29 5.18
C LYS A 138 4.23 -11.04 5.16
N LEU A 139 4.09 -10.21 6.19
CA LEU A 139 4.94 -9.06 6.43
C LEU A 139 6.37 -9.55 6.67
N TRP A 140 7.33 -8.96 5.96
CA TRP A 140 8.74 -9.32 6.11
C TRP A 140 9.66 -8.12 6.24
N ALA A 141 9.21 -6.91 5.89
CA ALA A 141 9.93 -5.69 6.24
C ALA A 141 8.99 -4.50 6.46
N VAL A 142 9.39 -3.59 7.35
CA VAL A 142 8.73 -2.30 7.60
C VAL A 142 9.77 -1.20 7.62
N VAL A 143 9.62 -0.20 6.75
CA VAL A 143 10.44 1.00 6.77
C VAL A 143 9.69 2.07 7.56
N TYR A 144 10.35 2.66 8.55
CA TYR A 144 9.80 3.73 9.38
C TYR A 144 10.40 5.06 8.98
N HIS A 145 9.59 6.12 9.03
CA HIS A 145 10.06 7.49 8.96
C HIS A 145 9.92 8.14 10.34
N HIS A 146 11.01 8.69 10.87
CA HIS A 146 11.06 9.36 12.18
C HIS A 146 10.85 10.88 12.05
N GLY A 147 10.42 11.52 13.13
CA GLY A 147 10.21 12.97 13.20
C GLY A 147 8.88 13.44 12.61
N LYS A 148 8.53 14.71 12.85
CA LYS A 148 7.29 15.33 12.35
C LYS A 148 7.48 16.10 11.03
N SER A 149 8.71 16.30 10.59
CA SER A 149 9.00 17.07 9.38
C SER A 149 8.62 16.27 8.13
N ALA A 150 8.07 16.98 7.14
CA ALA A 150 7.81 16.45 5.80
C ALA A 150 9.03 16.56 4.88
N VAL A 151 10.00 17.40 5.23
CA VAL A 151 11.15 17.75 4.38
C VAL A 151 12.38 16.93 4.72
N GLY A 152 12.45 16.39 5.94
CA GLY A 152 13.58 15.56 6.38
C GLY A 152 13.24 14.73 7.60
N GLY A 153 14.05 13.71 7.83
CA GLY A 153 13.90 12.81 8.96
C GLY A 153 14.87 11.65 8.87
N HIS A 154 14.76 10.74 9.83
CA HIS A 154 15.56 9.53 9.89
C HIS A 154 14.75 8.32 9.42
N TYR A 155 15.41 7.35 8.79
CA TYR A 155 14.77 6.12 8.33
C TYR A 155 15.41 4.91 8.99
N THR A 156 14.56 4.03 9.51
CA THR A 156 14.99 2.73 10.07
C THR A 156 14.14 1.64 9.47
N CYS A 157 14.67 0.42 9.40
CA CYS A 157 13.95 -0.73 8.86
C CYS A 157 13.88 -1.86 9.88
N ASP A 158 12.71 -2.46 10.06
CA ASP A 158 12.60 -3.75 10.74
C ASP A 158 12.42 -4.82 9.66
N VAL A 159 13.27 -5.86 9.65
CA VAL A 159 13.26 -6.95 8.67
C VAL A 159 13.14 -8.29 9.39
N ARG A 160 12.26 -9.17 8.91
CA ARG A 160 12.12 -10.53 9.41
C ARG A 160 13.13 -11.43 8.72
N HIS A 161 14.05 -11.99 9.49
CA HIS A 161 15.03 -12.94 8.98
C HIS A 161 14.33 -14.25 8.55
N THR A 162 14.56 -14.69 7.32
CA THR A 162 13.83 -15.81 6.70
C THR A 162 14.15 -17.16 7.34
N GLY A 163 15.38 -17.37 7.82
CA GLY A 163 15.79 -18.64 8.42
C GLY A 163 15.38 -18.80 9.89
N SER A 164 15.52 -17.74 10.69
CA SER A 164 15.26 -17.79 12.14
C SER A 164 13.89 -17.26 12.55
N GLY A 165 13.18 -16.55 11.66
CA GLY A 165 11.91 -15.90 11.96
C GLY A 165 12.03 -14.68 12.89
N VAL A 166 13.23 -14.34 13.35
CA VAL A 166 13.53 -13.21 14.25
C VAL A 166 13.44 -11.88 13.48
N TRP A 167 12.94 -10.84 14.16
CA TRP A 167 12.93 -9.49 13.63
C TRP A 167 14.21 -8.75 13.98
N LEU A 168 14.83 -8.14 12.98
CA LEU A 168 16.04 -7.33 13.10
C LEU A 168 15.70 -5.88 12.75
N ARG A 169 15.95 -4.97 13.69
CA ARG A 169 15.93 -3.53 13.46
C ARG A 169 17.29 -3.08 12.95
N MET A 170 17.30 -2.49 11.77
CA MET A 170 18.43 -1.84 11.12
C MET A 170 18.27 -0.33 11.26
N ASP A 171 19.22 0.27 11.96
CA ASP A 171 19.33 1.70 12.24
C ASP A 171 20.75 2.13 11.85
N ASP A 172 20.91 2.50 10.58
CA ASP A 172 22.20 2.72 9.91
C ASP A 172 23.18 1.55 10.11
N SER A 173 24.27 1.76 10.86
CA SER A 173 25.28 0.74 11.16
C SER A 173 24.90 -0.19 12.31
N ILE A 174 23.76 0.06 12.97
CA ILE A 174 23.34 -0.66 14.16
C ILE A 174 22.25 -1.66 13.81
N VAL A 175 22.51 -2.94 14.06
CA VAL A 175 21.53 -4.03 13.90
C VAL A 175 21.19 -4.63 15.26
N LYS A 176 19.91 -4.71 15.60
CA LYS A 176 19.44 -5.27 16.88
C LYS A 176 18.25 -6.19 16.67
N SER A 177 18.19 -7.28 17.42
CA SER A 177 16.98 -8.10 17.51
C SER A 177 15.87 -7.33 18.22
N VAL A 178 14.64 -7.41 17.71
CA VAL A 178 13.45 -6.83 18.33
C VAL A 178 12.32 -7.86 18.37
N PRO A 179 11.44 -7.83 19.40
CA PRO A 179 10.28 -8.71 19.43
C PRO A 179 9.27 -8.28 18.36
N GLU A 180 8.55 -9.25 17.79
CA GLU A 180 7.50 -9.00 16.79
C GLU A 180 6.45 -7.99 17.28
N GLU A 181 6.12 -8.05 18.58
CA GLU A 181 5.21 -7.08 19.20
C GLU A 181 5.69 -5.63 19.04
N ALA A 182 6.99 -5.37 19.13
CA ALA A 182 7.55 -4.02 18.95
C ALA A 182 7.57 -3.57 17.48
N VAL A 183 7.39 -4.50 16.54
CA VAL A 183 7.21 -4.21 15.11
C VAL A 183 5.74 -3.89 14.82
N LEU A 184 4.80 -4.63 15.41
CA LEU A 184 3.36 -4.50 15.14
C LEU A 184 2.67 -3.42 15.97
N LYS A 185 3.06 -3.25 17.24
CA LYS A 185 2.52 -2.23 18.13
C LYS A 185 3.39 -0.98 18.06
N GLN A 186 2.86 0.07 17.43
CA GLN A 186 3.47 1.39 17.45
C GLN A 186 2.82 2.21 18.58
N PRO A 187 3.53 2.53 19.67
CA PRO A 187 2.98 3.40 20.70
C PRO A 187 2.59 4.75 20.11
N GLN A 188 1.48 5.33 20.57
CA GLN A 188 1.07 6.68 20.14
C GLN A 188 2.11 7.75 20.48
N THR A 189 2.94 7.50 21.51
CA THR A 189 4.06 8.35 21.92
C THR A 189 5.30 8.20 21.04
N SER A 190 5.28 7.29 20.05
CA SER A 190 6.43 7.05 19.18
C SER A 190 6.66 8.22 18.23
N ASN A 191 7.92 8.65 18.11
CA ASN A 191 8.32 9.64 17.11
C ASN A 191 8.54 9.03 15.71
N LYS A 192 8.16 7.75 15.50
CA LYS A 192 8.25 7.08 14.20
C LYS A 192 6.90 6.51 13.78
N VAL A 193 6.74 6.41 12.48
CA VAL A 193 5.54 5.85 11.84
C VAL A 193 5.94 4.96 10.68
N ALA A 194 5.24 3.84 10.49
CA ALA A 194 5.44 2.95 9.34
C ALA A 194 5.17 3.70 8.04
N TYR A 195 6.11 3.69 7.10
CA TYR A 195 6.06 4.42 5.84
C TYR A 195 5.89 3.49 4.64
N LEU A 196 6.72 2.45 4.56
CA LEU A 196 6.60 1.37 3.58
C LEU A 196 6.44 0.04 4.31
N LEU A 197 5.54 -0.82 3.82
CA LEU A 197 5.39 -2.18 4.27
C LEU A 197 5.65 -3.14 3.12
N PHE A 198 6.47 -4.14 3.36
CA PHE A 198 6.80 -5.17 2.38
C PHE A 198 6.18 -6.49 2.80
N TYR A 199 5.33 -7.02 1.92
CA TYR A 199 4.57 -8.23 2.11
C TYR A 199 4.98 -9.25 1.04
N ARG A 200 5.41 -10.45 1.44
CA ARG A 200 5.75 -11.54 0.52
C ARG A 200 4.58 -12.51 0.42
N ARG A 201 4.22 -12.90 -0.80
CA ARG A 201 3.12 -13.82 -1.08
C ARG A 201 3.43 -15.23 -0.54
N ALA A 202 2.43 -15.93 -0.01
CA ALA A 202 2.63 -17.18 0.73
C ALA A 202 3.16 -18.32 -0.15
N ASP A 203 2.76 -18.36 -1.43
CA ASP A 203 3.24 -19.32 -2.42
C ASP A 203 4.71 -19.13 -2.80
N CYS A 204 5.26 -17.92 -2.63
CA CYS A 204 6.66 -17.63 -2.87
C CYS A 204 7.58 -18.09 -1.72
N ALA A 205 7.04 -18.36 -0.53
CA ALA A 205 7.83 -18.73 0.65
C ALA A 205 8.13 -20.24 0.75
N ARG A 206 7.50 -21.06 -0.10
CA ARG A 206 7.62 -22.53 -0.08
C ARG A 206 8.69 -23.09 -1.02
N THR A 207 9.36 -22.23 -1.78
CA THR A 207 10.53 -22.57 -2.60
C THR A 207 11.80 -22.25 -1.81
N SER A 208 12.21 -23.18 -0.95
CA SER A 208 13.54 -23.26 -0.36
C SER A 208 13.93 -24.72 -0.20
#